data_AF-A0A932MLM2-F1
#
_entry.id   AF-A0A932MLM2-F1
#
_cell.length_a   1.000
_cell.length_b   1.000
_cell.length_c   1.000
_cell.angle_alpha   90.00
_cell.angle_beta   90.00
_cell.angle_gamma   90.00
#
_symmetry.space_group_name_H-M   'P 1'
#
loop_
_entity.id
_entity.type
_entity.pdbx_description
1 polymer ?
#
loop_
_entity_poly.entity_id
_entity_poly.type
_entity_poly.pdbx_seq_one_letter_code
_entity_poly.pdbx_strand_id
1 'polypeptide(L)'
;SKFPMDTMQRMLRSESEDESENLKRQFYREVRKHITDISKKYILPQEGTVDFAIMYVPSEAVYYEMICVENDVTSFAQEHHVIAVSPNSFYFLLKVILMGMQGKKIEAATQRILETLSALQKETQNFGGELGVLNTHLSNARGALDRVNQEYTKLSGTISHLHLLK
;
A
#
# COMPACT_ATOMS: atom_id res chain seq x y z
N SER A 1 -18.17 7.41 28.62
CA SER A 1 -17.57 7.56 29.96
C SER A 1 -16.53 8.66 29.85
N LYS A 2 -16.58 9.69 30.71
CA LYS A 2 -15.59 10.77 30.70
C LYS A 2 -14.30 10.24 31.32
N PHE A 3 -13.16 10.44 30.65
CA PHE A 3 -11.84 10.05 31.16
C PHE A 3 -11.60 10.65 32.56
N PRO A 4 -10.91 9.96 33.49
CA PRO A 4 -10.76 10.37 34.90
C PRO A 4 -9.81 11.55 35.11
N MET A 5 -10.09 12.68 34.45
CA MET A 5 -9.31 13.91 34.53
C MET A 5 -9.43 14.58 35.91
N ASP A 6 -10.60 14.45 36.56
CA ASP A 6 -10.87 15.03 37.87
C ASP A 6 -9.96 14.44 38.96
N THR A 7 -9.83 13.11 38.99
CA THR A 7 -8.96 12.38 39.93
C THR A 7 -7.50 12.82 39.78
N MET A 8 -7.02 13.01 38.54
CA MET A 8 -5.67 13.51 38.27
C MET A 8 -5.48 14.96 38.75
N GLN A 9 -6.45 15.84 38.48
CA GLN A 9 -6.36 17.24 38.92
C GLN A 9 -6.31 17.35 40.44
N ARG A 10 -7.02 16.48 41.15
CA ARG A 10 -6.98 16.38 42.61
C ARG A 10 -5.63 15.87 43.11
N MET A 11 -5.08 14.84 42.45
CA MET A 11 -3.75 14.30 42.77
C MET A 11 -2.63 15.35 42.60
N LEU A 12 -2.71 16.20 41.57
CA LEU A 12 -1.74 17.28 41.35
C LEU A 12 -1.85 18.42 42.37
N ARG A 13 -2.98 18.53 43.08
CA ARG A 13 -3.26 19.60 44.06
C ARG A 13 -3.16 19.12 45.50
N SER A 14 -3.00 17.83 45.76
CA SER A 14 -2.90 17.29 47.11
C SER A 14 -1.56 17.67 47.74
N GLU A 15 -1.61 18.24 48.95
CA GLU A 15 -0.41 18.61 49.72
C GLU A 15 0.04 17.47 50.67
N SER A 16 -0.83 16.47 50.89
CA SER A 16 -0.55 15.29 51.70
C SER A 16 -0.09 14.11 50.83
N GLU A 17 1.02 13.48 51.22
CA GLU A 17 1.54 12.27 50.56
C GLU A 17 0.52 11.11 50.59
N ASP A 18 -0.15 10.89 51.72
CA ASP A 18 -1.17 9.85 51.87
C ASP A 18 -2.39 10.07 50.97
N GLU A 19 -2.82 11.32 50.80
CA GLU A 19 -3.93 11.66 49.89
C GLU A 19 -3.52 11.44 48.43
N SER A 20 -2.31 11.87 48.07
CA SER A 20 -1.75 11.69 46.74
C SER A 20 -1.67 10.22 46.34
N GLU A 21 -1.19 9.34 47.23
CA GLU A 21 -1.08 7.91 46.96
C GLU A 21 -2.46 7.26 46.77
N ASN A 22 -3.44 7.63 47.59
CA ASN A 22 -4.81 7.12 47.48
C ASN A 22 -5.47 7.53 46.15
N LEU A 23 -5.31 8.79 45.75
CA LEU A 23 -5.83 9.31 44.47
C LEU A 23 -5.14 8.63 43.28
N LYS A 24 -3.84 8.35 43.39
CA LYS A 24 -3.08 7.62 42.38
C LYS A 24 -3.61 6.19 42.17
N ARG A 25 -3.84 5.45 43.26
CA ARG A 25 -4.47 4.11 43.20
C ARG A 25 -5.87 4.15 42.58
N GLN A 26 -6.67 5.16 42.94
CA GLN A 26 -7.99 5.37 42.35
C GLN A 26 -7.91 5.62 40.83
N PHE A 27 -7.00 6.50 40.40
CA PHE A 27 -6.80 6.83 39.00
C PHE A 27 -6.49 5.58 38.16
N TYR A 28 -5.52 4.76 38.57
CA TYR A 28 -5.17 3.55 37.82
C TYR A 28 -6.30 2.52 37.78
N ARG A 29 -7.07 2.38 38.86
CA ARG A 29 -8.26 1.51 38.87
C ARG A 29 -9.31 2.00 37.86
N GLU A 30 -9.54 3.30 37.78
CA GLU A 30 -10.48 3.90 36.82
C GLU A 30 -10.00 3.73 35.37
N VAL A 31 -8.70 3.89 35.11
CA VAL A 31 -8.09 3.65 33.80
C VAL A 31 -8.23 2.19 33.38
N ARG A 32 -7.89 1.22 34.26
CA ARG A 32 -8.05 -0.22 33.97
C ARG A 32 -9.50 -0.57 33.65
N LYS A 33 -10.46 -0.01 34.40
CA LYS A 33 -11.89 -0.18 34.11
C LYS A 33 -12.24 0.35 32.71
N HIS A 34 -11.73 1.52 32.31
CA HIS A 34 -11.97 2.07 30.97
C HIS A 34 -11.38 1.17 29.88
N ILE A 35 -10.17 0.64 30.07
CA ILE A 35 -9.55 -0.31 29.14
C ILE A 35 -10.45 -1.54 28.95
N THR A 36 -10.91 -2.16 30.04
CA THR A 36 -11.79 -3.33 29.96
C THR A 36 -13.12 -2.99 29.29
N ASP A 37 -13.72 -1.83 29.61
CA ASP A 37 -14.96 -1.38 28.99
C ASP A 37 -14.80 -1.14 27.49
N ILE A 38 -13.67 -0.55 27.06
CA ILE A 38 -13.37 -0.30 25.65
C ILE A 38 -13.19 -1.63 24.90
N SER A 39 -12.37 -2.53 25.45
CA SER A 39 -12.10 -3.85 24.87
C SER A 39 -13.41 -4.61 24.62
N LYS A 40 -14.29 -4.68 25.64
CA LYS A 40 -15.58 -5.38 25.55
C LYS A 40 -16.57 -4.75 24.57
N LYS A 41 -16.56 -3.43 24.42
CA LYS A 41 -17.58 -2.70 23.63
C LYS A 41 -17.19 -2.50 22.17
N TYR A 42 -15.90 -2.43 21.85
CA TYR A 42 -15.43 -1.98 20.55
C TYR A 42 -14.55 -3.00 19.80
N ILE A 43 -14.11 -4.06 20.47
CA ILE A 43 -13.36 -5.15 19.84
C ILE A 43 -14.32 -6.31 19.60
N LEU A 44 -15.03 -6.26 18.47
CA LEU A 44 -16.05 -7.22 18.05
C LEU A 44 -15.71 -7.76 16.64
N PRO A 45 -14.68 -8.61 16.48
CA PRO A 45 -14.28 -9.11 15.16
C PRO A 45 -15.41 -9.83 14.41
N GLN A 46 -16.28 -10.55 15.14
CA GLN A 46 -17.49 -11.17 14.59
C GLN A 46 -18.51 -10.16 14.00
N GLU A 47 -18.43 -8.87 14.37
CA GLU A 47 -19.25 -7.78 13.83
C GLU A 47 -18.49 -6.93 12.78
N GLY A 48 -17.30 -7.38 12.37
CA GLY A 48 -16.51 -6.73 11.32
C GLY A 48 -15.60 -5.59 11.80
N THR A 49 -15.37 -5.47 13.11
CA THR A 49 -14.33 -4.55 13.63
C THR A 49 -12.94 -5.17 13.49
N VAL A 50 -11.91 -4.33 13.62
CA VAL A 50 -10.54 -4.81 13.85
C VAL A 50 -10.40 -5.42 15.24
N ASP A 51 -9.31 -6.16 15.47
CA ASP A 51 -9.00 -6.91 16.70
C ASP A 51 -8.33 -6.06 17.79
N PHE A 52 -8.39 -4.73 17.68
CA PHE A 52 -7.89 -3.80 18.68
C PHE A 52 -8.77 -2.54 18.76
N ALA A 53 -8.62 -1.78 19.83
CA ALA A 53 -9.27 -0.48 20.01
C ALA A 53 -8.28 0.61 20.41
N ILE A 54 -8.60 1.86 20.09
CA ILE A 54 -7.78 3.02 20.46
C ILE A 54 -8.45 3.75 21.62
N MET A 55 -7.73 3.92 22.73
CA MET A 55 -8.15 4.74 23.86
C MET A 55 -7.49 6.11 23.77
N TYR A 56 -8.27 7.13 23.40
CA TYR A 56 -7.79 8.51 23.35
C TYR A 56 -7.73 9.15 24.73
N VAL A 57 -6.56 9.66 25.11
CA VAL A 57 -6.29 10.40 26.34
C VAL A 57 -6.09 11.88 25.98
N PRO A 58 -6.99 12.80 26.36
CA PRO A 58 -7.01 14.17 25.83
C PRO A 58 -5.91 15.10 26.36
N SER A 59 -5.05 14.61 27.27
CA SER A 59 -3.96 15.38 27.86
C SER A 59 -2.66 14.60 27.77
N GLU A 60 -1.63 15.23 27.22
CA GLU A 60 -0.30 14.63 27.11
C GLU A 60 0.28 14.29 28.49
N ALA A 61 0.12 15.19 29.46
CA ALA A 61 0.59 14.98 30.83
C ALA A 61 -0.06 13.74 31.48
N VAL A 62 -1.35 13.51 31.22
CA VAL A 62 -2.05 12.35 31.79
C VAL A 62 -1.71 11.07 31.05
N TYR A 63 -1.49 11.15 29.74
CA TYR A 63 -0.94 10.03 28.99
C TYR A 63 0.43 9.62 29.53
N TYR A 64 1.33 10.57 29.79
CA TYR A 64 2.63 10.28 30.38
C TYR A 64 2.53 9.64 31.76
N GLU A 65 1.69 10.15 32.67
CA GLU A 65 1.48 9.53 33.98
C GLU A 65 0.97 8.07 33.88
N MET A 66 0.20 7.77 32.83
CA MET A 66 -0.32 6.44 32.57
C MET A 66 0.75 5.47 32.05
N ILE A 67 1.71 5.94 31.23
CA ILE A 67 2.73 5.09 30.59
C ILE A 67 4.08 5.04 31.33
N CYS A 68 4.41 6.06 32.13
CA CYS A 68 5.73 6.22 32.74
C CYS A 68 5.90 5.50 34.08
N VAL A 69 4.82 5.10 34.75
CA VAL A 69 4.87 4.54 36.10
C VAL A 69 4.73 3.02 36.05
N GLU A 70 5.46 2.32 36.93
CA GLU A 70 5.46 0.85 37.17
C GLU A 70 4.10 0.26 37.61
N ASN A 71 2.99 0.80 37.14
CA ASN A 71 1.63 0.36 37.47
C ASN A 71 1.02 -0.58 36.44
N ASP A 72 1.83 -1.15 35.52
CA ASP A 72 1.43 -2.25 34.62
C ASP A 72 0.20 -1.94 33.73
N VAL A 73 -0.16 -0.66 33.60
CA VAL A 73 -1.33 -0.24 32.81
C VAL A 73 -1.08 -0.46 31.32
N THR A 74 0.15 -0.21 30.85
CA THR A 74 0.53 -0.45 29.46
C THR A 74 0.39 -1.92 29.09
N SER A 75 0.91 -2.85 29.91
CA SER A 75 0.79 -4.28 29.66
C SER A 75 -0.68 -4.72 29.73
N PHE A 76 -1.42 -4.24 30.74
CA PHE A 76 -2.86 -4.51 30.85
C PHE A 76 -3.65 -4.02 29.63
N ALA A 77 -3.31 -2.84 29.09
CA ALA A 77 -3.91 -2.33 27.86
C ALA A 77 -3.60 -3.26 26.67
N GLN A 78 -2.36 -3.73 26.55
CA GLN A 78 -1.95 -4.67 25.51
C GLN A 78 -2.68 -6.02 25.62
N GLU A 79 -2.79 -6.59 26.82
CA GLU A 79 -3.55 -7.83 27.08
C GLU A 79 -5.03 -7.70 26.68
N HIS A 80 -5.58 -6.49 26.78
CA HIS A 80 -6.94 -6.18 26.37
C HIS A 80 -7.06 -5.69 24.92
N HIS A 81 -5.98 -5.73 24.14
CA HIS A 81 -5.91 -5.22 22.76
C HIS A 81 -6.34 -3.75 22.64
N VAL A 82 -6.07 -2.95 23.67
CA VAL A 82 -6.34 -1.50 23.69
C VAL A 82 -5.02 -0.75 23.59
N ILE A 83 -4.94 0.14 22.60
CA ILE A 83 -3.80 1.02 22.39
C ILE A 83 -4.15 2.41 22.92
N ALA A 84 -3.50 2.80 24.01
CA ALA A 84 -3.61 4.16 24.52
C ALA A 84 -2.86 5.15 23.62
N VAL A 85 -3.47 6.31 23.35
CA VAL A 85 -2.86 7.38 22.57
C VAL A 85 -3.16 8.75 23.18
N SER A 86 -2.18 9.63 23.14
CA SER A 86 -2.24 11.07 23.42
C SER A 86 -2.61 11.87 22.17
N PRO A 87 -2.84 13.21 22.26
CA PRO A 87 -3.04 14.04 21.08
C PRO A 87 -1.90 13.94 20.06
N ASN A 88 -0.64 13.92 20.52
CA ASN A 88 0.51 13.83 19.63
C ASN A 88 0.63 12.44 18.98
N SER A 89 0.57 11.38 19.79
CA SER A 89 0.69 10.02 19.26
C SER A 89 -0.50 9.63 18.38
N PHE A 90 -1.71 10.14 18.66
CA PHE A 90 -2.86 9.95 17.79
C PHE A 90 -2.67 10.63 16.43
N TYR A 91 -2.11 11.83 16.39
CA TYR A 91 -1.76 12.50 15.13
C TYR A 91 -0.77 11.67 14.30
N PHE A 92 0.27 11.13 14.91
CA PHE A 92 1.23 10.26 14.22
C PHE A 92 0.59 8.95 13.75
N LEU A 93 -0.26 8.33 14.56
CA LEU A 93 -1.00 7.13 14.18
C LEU A 93 -1.87 7.38 12.94
N LEU A 94 -2.62 8.50 12.91
CA LEU A 94 -3.39 8.91 11.75
C LEU A 94 -2.51 9.14 10.53
N LYS A 95 -1.34 9.76 10.69
CA LYS A 95 -0.36 9.93 9.60
C LYS A 95 0.10 8.60 9.03
N VAL A 96 0.44 7.63 9.88
CA VAL A 96 0.84 6.28 9.45
C VAL A 96 -0.28 5.59 8.69
N ILE A 97 -1.52 5.67 9.18
CA ILE A 97 -2.69 5.12 8.48
C ILE A 97 -2.87 5.77 7.10
N LEU A 98 -2.78 7.10 7.02
CA LEU A 98 -2.88 7.82 5.75
C LEU A 98 -1.78 7.42 4.77
N MET A 99 -0.54 7.25 5.24
CA MET A 99 0.57 6.77 4.42
C MET A 99 0.33 5.35 3.90
N GLY A 100 -0.15 4.45 4.75
CA GLY A 100 -0.53 3.09 4.35
C GLY A 100 -1.63 3.08 3.28
N MET A 101 -2.65 3.93 3.44
CA MET A 101 -3.73 4.08 2.45
C MET A 101 -3.22 4.65 1.11
N GLN A 102 -2.30 5.61 1.14
CA GLN A 102 -1.67 6.15 -0.07
C GLN A 102 -0.80 5.11 -0.77
N GLY A 103 -0.01 4.34 0.00
CA GLY A 103 0.79 3.22 -0.51
C GLY A 103 -0.06 2.21 -1.29
N LYS A 104 -1.21 1.80 -0.74
CA LYS A 104 -2.15 0.88 -1.40
C LYS A 104 -2.68 1.42 -2.74
N LYS A 105 -2.93 2.74 -2.84
CA LYS A 105 -3.37 3.37 -4.09
C LYS A 105 -2.26 3.37 -5.14
N ILE A 106 -1.02 3.64 -4.72
CA ILE A 106 0.15 3.61 -5.60
C ILE A 106 0.39 2.18 -6.11
N GLU A 107 0.35 1.19 -5.23
CA GLU A 107 0.47 -0.23 -5.59
C GLU A 107 -0.54 -0.64 -6.67
N ALA A 108 -1.83 -0.31 -6.50
CA ALA A 108 -2.86 -0.60 -7.48
C ALA A 108 -2.66 0.14 -8.83
N ALA A 109 -2.03 1.32 -8.82
CA ALA A 109 -1.67 2.02 -10.05
C ALA A 109 -0.47 1.35 -10.74
N THR A 110 0.56 0.98 -9.98
CA THR A 110 1.74 0.27 -10.47
C THR A 110 1.37 -1.07 -11.10
N GLN A 111 0.49 -1.83 -10.46
CA GLN A 111 0.01 -3.11 -10.99
C GLN A 111 -0.63 -2.95 -12.38
N ARG A 112 -1.48 -1.94 -12.56
CA ARG A 112 -2.09 -1.63 -13.87
C ARG A 112 -1.06 -1.22 -14.93
N ILE A 113 -0.03 -0.47 -14.53
CA ILE A 113 1.07 -0.10 -15.44
C ILE A 113 1.81 -1.35 -15.91
N LEU A 114 2.16 -2.26 -14.99
CA LEU A 114 2.86 -3.50 -15.33
C LEU A 114 2.03 -4.41 -16.24
N GLU A 115 0.73 -4.53 -15.99
CA GLU A 115 -0.20 -5.28 -16.86
C GLU A 115 -0.24 -4.68 -18.27
N THR A 116 -0.32 -3.35 -18.37
CA THR A 116 -0.31 -2.64 -19.65
C THR A 116 1.00 -2.85 -20.41
N LEU A 117 2.14 -2.74 -19.73
CA LEU A 117 3.46 -2.98 -20.31
C LEU A 117 3.60 -4.43 -20.82
N SER A 118 3.09 -5.41 -20.06
CA SER A 118 3.11 -6.81 -20.47
C SER A 118 2.26 -7.05 -21.72
N ALA A 119 1.09 -6.40 -21.82
CA ALA A 119 0.26 -6.47 -23.02
C ALA A 119 0.97 -5.85 -24.24
N LEU A 120 1.57 -4.67 -24.08
CA LEU A 120 2.34 -3.99 -25.12
C LEU A 120 3.53 -4.82 -25.61
N GLN A 121 4.25 -5.50 -24.70
CA GLN A 121 5.34 -6.39 -25.06
C GLN A 121 4.85 -7.52 -25.98
N LYS A 122 3.72 -8.14 -25.64
CA LYS A 122 3.12 -9.21 -26.44
C LYS A 122 2.69 -8.71 -27.82
N GLU A 123 2.08 -7.54 -27.89
CA GLU A 123 1.66 -6.92 -29.14
C GLU A 123 2.85 -6.58 -30.04
N THR A 124 3.94 -6.07 -29.45
CA THR A 124 5.19 -5.81 -30.16
C THR A 124 5.80 -7.09 -30.75
N GLN A 125 5.76 -8.20 -30.00
CA GLN A 125 6.23 -9.50 -30.49
C GLN A 125 5.39 -10.01 -31.67
N ASN A 126 4.06 -9.91 -31.58
CA ASN A 126 3.16 -10.29 -32.66
C ASN A 126 3.42 -9.47 -33.92
N PHE A 127 3.50 -8.15 -33.77
CA PHE A 127 3.81 -7.24 -34.87
C PHE A 127 5.18 -7.53 -35.51
N GLY A 128 6.20 -7.83 -34.70
CA GLY A 128 7.50 -8.28 -35.20
C GLY A 128 7.41 -9.57 -36.03
N GLY A 129 6.54 -10.50 -35.64
CA GLY A 129 6.24 -11.71 -36.42
C GLY A 129 5.60 -11.40 -37.77
N GLU A 130 4.59 -10.55 -37.80
CA GLU A 130 3.93 -10.12 -39.04
C GLU A 130 4.89 -9.38 -39.99
N LEU A 131 5.73 -8.49 -39.44
CA LEU A 131 6.79 -7.85 -40.21
C LEU A 131 7.78 -8.86 -40.79
N GLY A 132 8.12 -9.92 -40.04
CA GLY A 132 8.95 -11.01 -40.53
C GLY A 132 8.35 -11.75 -41.73
N VAL A 133 7.05 -12.02 -41.68
CA VAL A 133 6.29 -12.62 -42.80
C VAL A 133 6.29 -11.69 -44.01
N LEU A 134 5.99 -10.40 -43.81
CA LEU A 134 6.02 -9.40 -44.89
C LEU A 134 7.40 -9.31 -45.54
N ASN A 135 8.46 -9.30 -44.75
CA ASN A 135 9.84 -9.25 -45.24
C ASN A 135 10.17 -10.47 -46.11
N THR A 136 9.67 -11.65 -45.73
CA THR A 136 9.83 -12.89 -46.51
C THR A 136 9.10 -12.78 -47.85
N HIS A 137 7.86 -12.26 -47.87
CA HIS A 137 7.13 -12.03 -49.12
C HIS A 137 7.85 -11.03 -50.04
N LEU A 138 8.36 -9.93 -49.50
CA LEU A 138 9.13 -8.93 -50.27
C LEU A 138 10.43 -9.52 -50.84
N SER A 139 11.16 -10.30 -50.05
CA SER A 139 12.37 -10.99 -50.51
C SER A 139 12.07 -11.96 -51.66
N ASN A 140 11.00 -12.75 -51.52
CA ASN A 140 10.55 -13.67 -52.56
C ASN A 140 10.14 -12.94 -53.85
N ALA A 141 9.38 -11.84 -53.73
CA ALA A 141 8.97 -11.02 -54.86
C ALA A 141 10.19 -10.40 -55.57
N ARG A 142 11.18 -9.91 -54.81
CA ARG A 142 12.45 -9.41 -55.36
C ARG A 142 13.20 -10.51 -56.12
N GLY A 143 13.33 -11.70 -55.54
CA GLY A 143 13.96 -12.83 -56.22
C GLY A 143 13.21 -13.25 -57.50
N ALA A 144 11.89 -13.11 -57.55
CA ALA A 144 11.11 -13.34 -58.76
C ALA A 144 11.37 -12.28 -59.84
N LEU A 145 11.43 -11.00 -59.46
CA LEU A 145 11.80 -9.90 -60.36
C LEU A 145 13.18 -10.12 -60.98
N ASP A 146 14.17 -10.53 -60.17
CA ASP A 146 15.53 -10.79 -60.65
C ASP A 146 15.56 -11.92 -61.69
N ARG A 147 14.79 -13.00 -61.48
CA ARG A 147 14.65 -14.10 -62.46
C ARG A 147 14.03 -13.63 -63.77
N VAL A 148 12.92 -12.88 -63.71
CA VAL A 148 12.24 -12.36 -64.91
C VAL A 148 13.16 -11.42 -65.70
N ASN A 149 13.91 -10.56 -65.03
CA ASN A 149 14.89 -9.68 -65.68
C ASN A 149 16.00 -10.46 -66.40
N GLN A 150 16.50 -11.56 -65.80
CA GLN A 150 17.48 -12.42 -66.46
C GLN A 150 16.92 -13.12 -67.69
N GLU A 151 15.69 -13.65 -67.63
CA GLU A 151 15.03 -14.28 -68.77
C GLU A 151 14.75 -13.28 -69.89
N TYR A 152 14.28 -12.08 -69.55
CA TYR A 152 14.08 -11.00 -70.51
C TYR A 152 15.39 -10.62 -71.22
N THR A 153 16.48 -10.49 -70.48
CA THR A 153 17.81 -10.16 -71.04
C THR A 153 18.27 -11.25 -72.02
N LYS A 154 18.09 -12.54 -71.65
CA LYS A 154 18.40 -13.68 -72.55
C LYS A 154 17.56 -13.62 -73.83
N LEU A 155 16.25 -13.47 -73.70
CA LEU A 155 15.31 -13.40 -74.84
C LEU A 155 15.65 -12.23 -75.77
N SER A 156 15.87 -11.05 -75.19
CA SER A 156 16.30 -9.86 -75.94
C SER A 156 17.61 -10.10 -76.69
N GLY A 157 18.59 -10.78 -76.06
CA GLY A 157 19.84 -11.15 -76.72
C GLY A 157 19.64 -12.10 -77.90
N THR A 158 18.78 -13.11 -77.75
CA THR A 158 18.43 -14.05 -78.84
C THR A 158 17.76 -13.33 -80.01
N ILE A 159 16.82 -12.43 -79.74
CA ILE A 159 16.14 -11.64 -80.78
C ILE A 159 17.15 -10.76 -81.54
N SER A 160 18.05 -10.07 -80.83
CA SER A 160 19.11 -9.26 -81.46
C SER A 160 20.01 -10.10 -82.37
N HIS A 161 20.36 -11.32 -81.97
CA HIS A 161 21.17 -12.22 -82.79
C HIS A 161 20.43 -12.72 -84.05
N LEU A 162 19.12 -12.98 -83.96
CA LEU A 162 18.30 -13.34 -85.13
C LEU A 162 18.20 -12.20 -86.14
N HIS A 163 18.16 -10.95 -85.66
CA HIS A 163 18.11 -9.76 -86.51
C HIS A 163 19.43 -9.51 -87.27
N LEU A 164 20.56 -10.04 -86.79
CA LEU A 164 21.87 -9.97 -87.43
C LEU A 164 22.11 -11.06 -88.51
N LEU A 165 21.22 -12.06 -88.59
CA LEU A 165 21.31 -13.19 -89.56
C LEU A 165 20.48 -12.96 -90.84
N LYS A 166 19.84 -11.79 -90.99
CA LYS A 166 19.19 -11.32 -92.23
C LYS A 166 20.05 -10.28 -92.91
#